data_AF-A0ABC8VQI2-F1
#
_entry.id   AF-A0ABC8VQI2-F1
#
_cell.length_a   1.000
_cell.length_b   1.000
_cell.length_c   1.000
_cell.angle_alpha   90.00
_cell.angle_beta   90.00
_cell.angle_gamma   90.00
#
_symmetry.space_group_name_H-M   'P 1'
#
loop_
_entity.id
_entity.type
_entity.pdbx_description
1 polymer ?
#
loop_
_entity_poly.entity_id
_entity_poly.type
_entity_poly.pdbx_seq_one_letter_code
_entity_poly.pdbx_strand_id
1 'polypeptide(L)'
;MAAHTSAASTLAFGHPKTLAAASAAAGSKTLPAAASISFPATQPACHLSASSATRRRDVAAMVSAPPAVGTAMPSLDFETSVFKKEKVSLAGHEEYIVRGGRNLFPLLPEAFKGVNQIGVIGWGSQGPAQAQNLRDSLAEAKSDIVVKIGLRKGSKSFEEARAAGFTEESGTLGDIWETVSGSDLVLLLISDAAQADNYEKIFSHMKPNSILGLSHGFLLGHLQSLGLDFPKNISVIAVCPKGMGPSVRRLYVQGKEVNGAGINSSFAVHQDVDGRATDVALAWSVALGSPFTFATTLEQEYKSDIFGERGILLGAVHGIVEALFRRYTEHGMDEESAYKNTVEGITGIISKTISKKGMLEVYNSLSEEGKKEFNKAYSASFYPCMDILYECYEDVASGSEIRSVVLAGRRFYEKEGLPAFPMGNIDQTRMWKVGEKVRSTRPDGDLGPLHPFTAGVYIALMMAQIEILRKKGHSYSEIINESVIESVDSLNPFMHTRGVAFMVDNCSTTARLGSRKWAPRFDYILTQQAFVTVDKDSPINQDLISNFMSDPVHGAIEVCAELRPTVDISVTANADFVRPELRQSS
;
A
#
# COMPACT_ATOMS: atom_id res chain seq x y z
N MET A 1 -1.16 -65.12 -17.86
CA MET A 1 -0.54 -66.31 -17.24
C MET A 1 0.98 -66.18 -17.37
N ALA A 2 1.72 -66.76 -16.41
CA ALA A 2 3.18 -67.00 -16.28
C ALA A 2 4.17 -66.68 -17.44
N ALA A 3 5.48 -66.45 -17.22
CA ALA A 3 6.31 -66.11 -16.03
C ALA A 3 7.79 -65.92 -16.46
N HIS A 4 8.66 -65.52 -15.52
CA HIS A 4 10.15 -65.43 -15.53
C HIS A 4 10.78 -64.04 -15.83
N THR A 5 11.23 -63.29 -14.80
CA THR A 5 12.55 -63.35 -14.09
C THR A 5 13.74 -63.11 -15.03
N SER A 6 14.53 -62.04 -14.95
CA SER A 6 15.50 -61.69 -13.88
C SER A 6 16.20 -60.35 -14.30
N ALA A 7 16.83 -59.50 -13.49
CA ALA A 7 17.18 -59.49 -12.05
C ALA A 7 17.11 -58.02 -11.50
N ALA A 8 17.74 -57.72 -10.35
CA ALA A 8 17.95 -56.36 -9.83
C ALA A 8 19.41 -56.15 -9.37
N SER A 9 19.88 -54.90 -9.28
CA SER A 9 21.08 -54.55 -8.50
C SER A 9 20.85 -53.24 -7.75
N THR A 10 21.20 -53.24 -6.46
CA THR A 10 21.08 -52.10 -5.54
C THR A 10 22.44 -51.85 -4.90
N LEU A 11 22.87 -50.59 -4.84
CA LEU A 11 24.06 -50.19 -4.11
C LEU A 11 23.65 -49.48 -2.81
N ALA A 12 24.19 -49.97 -1.69
CA ALA A 12 23.97 -49.42 -0.36
C ALA A 12 25.24 -48.72 0.15
N PHE A 13 25.07 -47.61 0.85
CA PHE A 13 26.10 -47.01 1.70
C PHE A 13 25.60 -47.01 3.15
N GLY A 14 26.42 -47.50 4.08
CA GLY A 14 26.01 -47.85 5.44
C GLY A 14 26.19 -46.76 6.49
N HIS A 15 25.40 -46.83 7.56
CA HIS A 15 25.62 -46.10 8.81
C HIS A 15 26.63 -46.81 9.74
N PRO A 16 27.40 -46.07 10.57
CA PRO A 16 28.08 -46.61 11.73
C PRO A 16 27.11 -46.90 12.89
N LYS A 17 27.55 -47.73 13.84
CA LYS A 17 26.71 -48.35 14.88
C LYS A 17 26.55 -47.52 16.16
N THR A 18 25.50 -47.88 16.88
CA THR A 18 25.17 -47.52 18.27
C THR A 18 26.25 -47.91 19.29
N LEU A 19 26.25 -47.19 20.42
CA LEU A 19 26.83 -47.62 21.70
C LEU A 19 25.80 -47.44 22.83
N ALA A 20 25.94 -48.23 23.88
CA ALA A 20 24.82 -48.64 24.74
C ALA A 20 24.41 -47.65 25.84
N ALA A 21 23.15 -47.77 26.28
CA ALA A 21 22.64 -47.11 27.48
C ALA A 21 23.10 -47.83 28.76
N ALA A 22 23.29 -47.06 29.83
CA ALA A 22 23.39 -47.55 31.20
C ALA A 22 22.54 -46.67 32.13
N SER A 23 21.71 -47.30 32.95
CA SER A 23 20.86 -46.65 33.94
C SER A 23 21.46 -46.74 35.34
N ALA A 24 21.39 -45.66 36.12
CA ALA A 24 21.53 -45.68 37.57
C ALA A 24 20.80 -44.47 38.19
N ALA A 25 20.29 -44.64 39.40
CA ALA A 25 19.29 -43.75 40.00
C ALA A 25 19.85 -42.64 40.89
N ALA A 26 19.03 -41.59 41.02
CA ALA A 26 18.78 -40.75 42.20
C ALA A 26 19.94 -40.33 43.13
N GLY A 27 20.11 -39.01 43.25
CA GLY A 27 20.82 -38.38 44.38
C GLY A 27 20.41 -36.92 44.55
N SER A 28 19.54 -36.62 45.51
CA SER A 28 19.13 -35.25 45.83
C SER A 28 20.26 -34.49 46.54
N LYS A 29 20.67 -33.34 46.01
CA LYS A 29 21.43 -32.34 46.78
C LYS A 29 20.93 -30.92 46.48
N THR A 30 20.79 -30.16 47.55
CA THR A 30 20.26 -28.81 47.64
C THR A 30 21.20 -27.77 46.99
N LEU A 31 20.60 -26.77 46.34
CA LEU A 31 21.29 -25.56 45.87
C LEU A 31 21.57 -24.61 47.05
N PRO A 32 22.78 -24.06 47.21
CA PRO A 32 23.03 -22.93 48.10
C PRO A 32 22.64 -21.59 47.45
N ALA A 33 22.32 -20.60 48.28
CA ALA A 33 21.79 -19.31 47.84
C ALA A 33 22.80 -18.42 47.10
N ALA A 34 22.28 -17.56 46.22
CA ALA A 34 23.08 -16.54 45.54
C ALA A 34 23.58 -15.47 46.53
N ALA A 35 24.89 -15.23 46.53
CA ALA A 35 25.50 -14.14 47.29
C ALA A 35 25.32 -12.80 46.56
N SER A 36 24.79 -11.81 47.27
CA SER A 36 24.72 -10.43 46.80
C SER A 36 26.09 -9.74 46.90
N ILE A 37 26.51 -9.08 45.83
CA ILE A 37 27.70 -8.21 45.82
C ILE A 37 27.25 -6.81 45.40
N SER A 38 27.33 -5.87 46.34
CA SER A 38 27.03 -4.46 46.16
C SER A 38 28.29 -3.67 45.84
N PHE A 39 28.20 -2.76 44.86
CA PHE A 39 29.25 -1.77 44.59
C PHE A 39 28.95 -0.46 45.35
N PRO A 40 29.95 0.20 45.95
CA PRO A 40 29.74 1.42 46.72
C PRO A 40 29.64 2.65 45.81
N ALA A 41 28.65 3.50 46.07
CA ALA A 41 28.52 4.81 45.43
C ALA A 41 29.22 5.88 46.29
N THR A 42 30.22 6.57 45.74
CA THR A 42 30.90 7.70 46.39
C THR A 42 30.47 9.02 45.75
N GLN A 43 29.69 9.83 46.47
CA GLN A 43 29.47 11.25 46.18
C GLN A 43 30.37 12.10 47.08
N PRO A 44 31.06 13.13 46.55
CA PRO A 44 31.56 14.25 47.34
C PRO A 44 30.53 15.39 47.32
N ALA A 45 29.96 15.72 48.48
CA ALA A 45 29.20 16.95 48.65
C ALA A 45 30.14 18.17 48.68
N CYS A 46 29.84 19.20 47.90
CA CYS A 46 30.63 20.43 47.88
C CYS A 46 29.75 21.62 48.25
N HIS A 47 29.99 22.19 49.44
CA HIS A 47 29.38 23.46 49.86
C HIS A 47 29.97 24.63 49.06
N LEU A 48 29.12 25.53 48.57
CA LEU A 48 29.53 26.84 48.08
C LEU A 48 28.66 27.94 48.71
N SER A 49 29.26 28.67 49.65
CA SER A 49 28.76 29.96 50.15
C SER A 49 29.21 31.09 49.22
N ALA A 50 28.35 32.07 49.00
CA ALA A 50 28.54 33.12 48.00
C ALA A 50 29.68 34.11 48.31
N SER A 51 30.30 34.68 47.28
CA SER A 51 30.31 36.15 47.08
C SER A 51 30.92 36.61 45.74
N SER A 52 30.58 37.84 45.37
CA SER A 52 31.26 38.76 44.42
C SER A 52 30.90 38.74 42.91
N ALA A 53 30.28 39.85 42.50
CA ALA A 53 30.53 40.63 41.28
C ALA A 53 30.34 39.99 39.88
N THR A 54 29.08 39.88 39.43
CA THR A 54 28.75 39.74 38.00
C THR A 54 28.82 41.09 37.26
N ARG A 55 29.74 41.20 36.29
CA ARG A 55 29.65 42.22 35.23
C ARG A 55 28.46 41.90 34.33
N ARG A 56 27.67 42.92 33.95
CA ARG A 56 26.63 42.79 32.94
C ARG A 56 27.24 42.38 31.59
N ARG A 57 26.66 41.34 30.98
CA ARG A 57 26.59 41.18 29.52
C ARG A 57 25.12 40.97 29.19
N ASP A 58 24.56 41.88 28.41
CA ASP A 58 23.18 41.77 27.96
C ASP A 58 23.08 40.62 26.96
N VAL A 59 22.50 39.50 27.40
CA VAL A 59 22.10 38.41 26.51
C VAL A 59 20.66 38.70 26.12
N ALA A 60 20.46 39.18 24.90
CA ALA A 60 19.12 39.28 24.33
C ALA A 60 18.51 37.88 24.27
N ALA A 61 17.45 37.64 25.05
CA ALA A 61 16.75 36.37 25.02
C ALA A 61 16.09 36.21 23.64
N MET A 62 16.61 35.28 22.84
CA MET A 62 15.87 34.80 21.68
C MET A 62 14.66 34.03 22.20
N VAL A 63 13.51 34.70 22.25
CA VAL A 63 12.21 34.07 22.45
C VAL A 63 11.96 33.23 21.20
N SER A 64 12.21 31.92 21.29
CA SER A 64 11.80 30.98 20.25
C SER A 64 10.29 31.08 20.11
N ALA A 65 9.82 31.50 18.93
CA ALA A 65 8.40 31.40 18.60
C ALA A 65 7.95 29.94 18.76
N PRO A 66 6.72 29.68 19.26
CA PRO A 66 6.19 28.33 19.26
C PRO A 66 6.17 27.80 17.80
N PRO A 67 6.48 26.51 17.57
CA PRO A 67 6.42 25.95 16.22
C PRO A 67 5.01 26.10 15.64
N ALA A 68 4.94 26.37 14.34
CA ALA A 68 3.68 26.62 13.65
C ALA A 68 2.74 25.39 13.74
N VAL A 69 1.50 25.61 14.17
CA VAL A 69 0.49 24.55 14.27
C VAL A 69 -0.25 24.46 12.93
N GLY A 70 0.23 23.57 12.05
CA GLY A 70 -0.42 23.23 10.79
C GLY A 70 0.48 23.43 9.57
N THR A 71 0.45 22.45 8.67
CA THR A 71 1.11 22.50 7.36
C THR A 71 0.07 22.92 6.32
N ALA A 72 0.35 23.94 5.50
CA ALA A 72 -0.54 24.30 4.40
C ALA A 72 -0.51 23.21 3.31
N MET A 73 -1.64 22.96 2.64
CA MET A 73 -1.66 22.10 1.46
C MET A 73 -0.87 22.77 0.31
N PRO A 74 0.11 22.09 -0.31
CA PRO A 74 0.78 22.61 -1.49
C PRO A 74 -0.14 22.45 -2.70
N SER A 75 -0.36 23.55 -3.43
CA SER A 75 -0.92 23.49 -4.78
C SER A 75 0.26 23.32 -5.76
N LEU A 76 0.40 22.11 -6.31
CA LEU A 76 1.37 21.81 -7.34
C LEU A 76 0.76 22.11 -8.72
N ASP A 77 1.52 22.83 -9.54
CA ASP A 77 1.21 23.08 -10.95
C ASP A 77 2.32 22.48 -11.83
N PHE A 78 1.98 22.17 -13.08
CA PHE A 78 2.86 21.51 -14.04
C PHE A 78 2.57 22.00 -15.46
N GLU A 79 3.59 22.09 -16.30
CA GLU A 79 3.43 22.46 -17.71
C GLU A 79 3.50 21.23 -18.62
N THR A 80 2.51 21.10 -19.50
CA THR A 80 2.33 20.01 -20.46
C THR A 80 2.13 20.63 -21.83
N SER A 81 2.91 20.19 -22.82
CA SER A 81 2.79 20.67 -24.20
C SER A 81 1.84 19.83 -25.05
N VAL A 82 1.53 18.61 -24.61
CA VAL A 82 0.74 17.64 -25.38
C VAL A 82 -0.66 17.42 -24.82
N PHE A 83 -0.81 17.35 -23.50
CA PHE A 83 -2.09 17.05 -22.84
C PHE A 83 -2.81 18.30 -22.34
N LYS A 84 -4.15 18.20 -22.27
CA LYS A 84 -5.00 19.25 -21.70
C LYS A 84 -4.95 19.20 -20.18
N LYS A 85 -4.26 20.17 -19.56
CA LYS A 85 -4.36 20.48 -18.13
C LYS A 85 -5.77 20.98 -17.80
N GLU A 86 -6.43 20.37 -16.81
CA GLU A 86 -7.72 20.79 -16.27
C GLU A 86 -7.56 21.19 -14.80
N LYS A 87 -8.28 22.22 -14.37
CA LYS A 87 -8.32 22.66 -12.98
C LYS A 87 -9.54 22.06 -12.28
N VAL A 88 -9.36 21.57 -11.07
CA VAL A 88 -10.43 21.14 -10.15
C VAL A 88 -10.37 21.97 -8.86
N SER A 89 -11.52 22.15 -8.21
CA SER A 89 -11.64 22.85 -6.92
C SER A 89 -12.12 21.87 -5.86
N LEU A 90 -11.20 21.42 -5.00
CA LEU A 90 -11.48 20.47 -3.92
C LEU A 90 -11.52 21.22 -2.60
N ALA A 91 -12.70 21.34 -1.99
CA ALA A 91 -12.88 22.10 -0.74
C ALA A 91 -12.28 23.52 -0.76
N GLY A 92 -12.39 24.22 -1.90
CA GLY A 92 -11.83 25.56 -2.11
C GLY A 92 -10.33 25.61 -2.44
N HIS A 93 -9.66 24.46 -2.59
CA HIS A 93 -8.27 24.35 -3.02
C HIS A 93 -8.21 24.06 -4.52
N GLU A 94 -7.46 24.86 -5.27
CA GLU A 94 -7.23 24.62 -6.69
C GLU A 94 -6.13 23.56 -6.88
N GLU A 95 -6.45 22.52 -7.64
CA GLU A 95 -5.52 21.46 -8.05
C GLU A 95 -5.61 21.22 -9.56
N TYR A 96 -4.55 20.69 -10.16
CA TYR A 96 -4.48 20.42 -11.59
C TYR A 96 -4.41 18.92 -11.89
N ILE A 97 -5.15 18.51 -12.92
CA ILE A 97 -5.23 17.14 -13.39
C ILE A 97 -5.11 17.05 -14.92
N VAL A 98 -4.85 15.84 -15.42
CA VAL A 98 -5.11 15.45 -16.81
C VAL A 98 -6.10 14.30 -16.80
N ARG A 99 -7.25 14.46 -17.45
CA ARG A 99 -8.18 13.34 -17.70
C ARG A 99 -7.60 12.40 -18.74
N GLY A 100 -7.74 11.09 -18.53
CA GLY A 100 -7.35 10.08 -19.52
C GLY A 100 -8.48 9.69 -20.47
N GLY A 101 -8.21 8.65 -21.26
CA GLY A 101 -9.14 8.08 -22.24
C GLY A 101 -8.40 7.53 -23.46
N ARG A 102 -8.95 6.50 -24.10
CA ARG A 102 -8.39 5.91 -25.33
C ARG A 102 -8.33 6.90 -26.48
N ASN A 103 -9.24 7.87 -26.50
CA ASN A 103 -9.25 8.99 -27.43
C ASN A 103 -7.98 9.89 -27.35
N LEU A 104 -7.15 9.75 -26.31
CA LEU A 104 -5.88 10.46 -26.17
C LEU A 104 -4.67 9.64 -26.65
N PHE A 105 -4.84 8.35 -26.97
CA PHE A 105 -3.72 7.52 -27.44
C PHE A 105 -3.02 8.04 -28.71
N PRO A 106 -3.69 8.70 -29.68
CA PRO A 106 -3.00 9.36 -30.80
C PRO A 106 -1.98 10.44 -30.39
N LEU A 107 -2.00 10.91 -29.14
CA LEU A 107 -1.03 11.89 -28.61
C LEU A 107 0.24 11.25 -28.05
N LEU A 108 0.22 9.93 -27.77
CA LEU A 108 1.35 9.21 -27.15
C LEU A 108 2.66 9.31 -27.95
N PRO A 109 2.68 9.28 -29.31
CA PRO A 109 3.93 9.41 -30.06
C PRO A 109 4.64 10.76 -29.89
N GLU A 110 3.90 11.87 -29.75
CA GLU A 110 4.52 13.19 -29.51
C GLU A 110 4.95 13.34 -28.04
N ALA A 111 4.16 12.82 -27.09
CA ALA A 111 4.53 12.90 -25.68
C ALA A 111 5.66 11.94 -25.27
N PHE A 112 5.86 10.83 -25.99
CA PHE A 112 7.02 9.94 -25.84
C PHE A 112 8.19 10.29 -26.78
N LYS A 113 8.23 11.50 -27.33
CA LYS A 113 9.30 11.93 -28.24
C LYS A 113 10.70 11.74 -27.64
N GLY A 114 11.57 11.08 -28.40
CA GLY A 114 12.91 10.69 -27.94
C GLY A 114 12.94 9.41 -27.07
N VAL A 115 11.84 8.67 -26.97
CA VAL A 115 11.78 7.32 -26.42
C VAL A 115 11.53 6.34 -27.56
N ASN A 116 12.42 5.35 -27.74
CA ASN A 116 12.28 4.28 -28.73
C ASN A 116 12.03 2.93 -28.05
N GLN A 117 12.59 2.74 -26.84
CA GLN A 117 12.36 1.56 -26.01
C GLN A 117 11.99 1.95 -24.57
N ILE A 118 10.88 1.39 -24.09
CA ILE A 118 10.43 1.42 -22.70
C ILE A 118 10.84 0.09 -22.05
N GLY A 119 11.73 0.15 -21.06
CA GLY A 119 12.22 -1.01 -20.33
C GLY A 119 11.41 -1.26 -19.07
N VAL A 120 10.57 -2.28 -19.04
CA VAL A 120 9.77 -2.63 -17.86
C VAL A 120 10.54 -3.65 -17.03
N ILE A 121 11.06 -3.22 -15.89
CA ILE A 121 11.99 -4.00 -15.08
C ILE A 121 11.24 -4.71 -13.95
N GLY A 122 11.14 -6.04 -14.04
CA GLY A 122 10.41 -6.87 -13.08
C GLY A 122 9.00 -7.27 -13.50
N TRP A 123 8.50 -8.35 -12.89
CA TRP A 123 7.21 -8.99 -13.21
C TRP A 123 6.37 -9.25 -11.94
N GLY A 124 6.34 -8.26 -11.04
CA GLY A 124 5.63 -8.36 -9.76
C GLY A 124 4.11 -8.16 -9.90
N SER A 125 3.53 -7.27 -9.09
CA SER A 125 2.11 -6.89 -9.22
C SER A 125 1.92 -5.87 -10.36
N GLN A 126 2.67 -4.77 -10.34
CA GLN A 126 2.57 -3.69 -11.34
C GLN A 126 3.16 -4.07 -12.71
N GLY A 127 4.32 -4.75 -12.75
CA GLY A 127 5.04 -5.10 -13.99
C GLY A 127 4.17 -5.73 -15.10
N PRO A 128 3.44 -6.84 -14.83
CA PRO A 128 2.60 -7.49 -15.83
C PRO A 128 1.45 -6.62 -16.32
N ALA A 129 0.87 -5.81 -15.45
CA ALA A 129 -0.27 -4.95 -15.78
C ALA A 129 0.17 -3.77 -16.65
N GLN A 130 1.20 -3.05 -16.21
CA GLN A 130 1.69 -1.87 -16.91
C GLN A 130 2.31 -2.21 -18.26
N ALA A 131 3.11 -3.29 -18.35
CA ALA A 131 3.67 -3.73 -19.62
C ALA A 131 2.59 -4.03 -20.67
N GLN A 132 1.53 -4.74 -20.27
CA GLN A 132 0.43 -5.07 -21.19
C GLN A 132 -0.41 -3.84 -21.55
N ASN A 133 -0.69 -2.93 -20.61
CA ASN A 133 -1.44 -1.71 -20.91
C ASN A 133 -0.65 -0.79 -21.85
N LEU A 134 0.64 -0.55 -21.57
CA LEU A 134 1.55 0.20 -22.46
C LEU A 134 1.60 -0.40 -23.87
N ARG A 135 1.83 -1.71 -23.99
CA ARG A 135 1.86 -2.40 -25.29
C ARG A 135 0.53 -2.27 -26.03
N ASP A 136 -0.59 -2.54 -25.36
CA ASP A 136 -1.93 -2.44 -25.96
C ASP A 136 -2.22 -0.99 -26.44
N SER A 137 -1.89 0.03 -25.64
CA SER A 137 -2.10 1.45 -25.98
C SER A 137 -1.16 1.97 -27.07
N LEU A 138 0.11 1.58 -27.09
CA LEU A 138 1.07 1.97 -28.13
C LEU A 138 0.70 1.33 -29.48
N ALA A 139 0.20 0.09 -29.48
CA ALA A 139 -0.33 -0.56 -30.67
C ALA A 139 -1.59 0.15 -31.21
N GLU A 140 -2.51 0.56 -30.32
CA GLU A 140 -3.70 1.36 -30.68
C GLU A 140 -3.32 2.75 -31.23
N ALA A 141 -2.28 3.38 -30.66
CA ALA A 141 -1.67 4.62 -31.14
C ALA A 141 -0.85 4.47 -32.44
N LYS A 142 -0.59 3.24 -32.91
CA LYS A 142 0.30 2.90 -34.04
C LYS A 142 1.72 3.43 -33.86
N SER A 143 2.21 3.44 -32.61
CA SER A 143 3.60 3.76 -32.28
C SER A 143 4.51 2.57 -32.55
N ASP A 144 5.76 2.87 -32.91
CA ASP A 144 6.87 1.93 -33.11
C ASP A 144 7.69 1.67 -31.82
N ILE A 145 7.32 2.30 -30.70
CA ILE A 145 8.00 2.16 -29.42
C ILE A 145 7.92 0.72 -28.89
N VAL A 146 9.10 0.14 -28.58
CA VAL A 146 9.21 -1.22 -28.06
C VAL A 146 9.04 -1.24 -26.54
N VAL A 147 8.07 -2.00 -26.05
CA VAL A 147 7.96 -2.35 -24.62
C VAL A 147 8.73 -3.64 -24.37
N LYS A 148 9.89 -3.54 -23.70
CA LYS A 148 10.78 -4.68 -23.43
C LYS A 148 10.84 -4.99 -21.94
N ILE A 149 10.65 -6.25 -21.56
CA ILE A 149 10.70 -6.72 -20.18
C ILE A 149 12.14 -7.06 -19.81
N GLY A 150 12.63 -6.54 -18.68
CA GLY A 150 13.94 -6.86 -18.11
C GLY A 150 13.79 -7.69 -16.84
N LEU A 151 14.24 -8.96 -16.87
CA LEU A 151 14.22 -9.85 -15.71
C LEU A 151 15.64 -10.28 -15.30
N ARG A 152 15.85 -10.48 -14.00
CA ARG A 152 17.10 -11.07 -13.48
C ARG A 152 17.24 -12.50 -13.99
N LYS A 153 18.44 -12.88 -14.46
CA LYS A 153 18.80 -14.28 -14.77
C LYS A 153 18.31 -15.25 -13.68
N GLY A 154 17.57 -16.28 -14.08
CA GLY A 154 16.98 -17.26 -13.16
C GLY A 154 15.67 -16.82 -12.48
N SER A 155 15.06 -15.71 -12.90
CA SER A 155 13.70 -15.34 -12.48
C SER A 155 12.70 -16.45 -12.82
N LYS A 156 11.77 -16.73 -11.90
CA LYS A 156 10.69 -17.71 -12.13
C LYS A 156 9.63 -17.22 -13.13
N SER A 157 9.58 -15.90 -13.37
CA SER A 157 8.53 -15.26 -14.17
C SER A 157 8.86 -15.07 -15.65
N PHE A 158 9.94 -15.67 -16.17
CA PHE A 158 10.20 -15.68 -17.62
C PHE A 158 9.05 -16.34 -18.40
N GLU A 159 8.57 -17.51 -17.95
CA GLU A 159 7.45 -18.20 -18.61
C GLU A 159 6.15 -17.41 -18.55
N GLU A 160 5.93 -16.64 -17.48
CA GLU A 160 4.75 -15.78 -17.34
C GLU A 160 4.79 -14.58 -18.31
N ALA A 161 5.97 -13.98 -18.51
CA ALA A 161 6.17 -12.92 -19.49
C ALA A 161 5.93 -13.45 -20.92
N ARG A 162 6.44 -14.66 -21.24
CA ARG A 162 6.16 -15.32 -22.53
C ARG A 162 4.69 -15.68 -22.70
N ALA A 163 4.02 -16.18 -21.67
CA ALA A 163 2.57 -16.43 -21.68
C ALA A 163 1.74 -15.15 -21.88
N ALA A 164 2.24 -13.99 -21.43
CA ALA A 164 1.65 -12.69 -21.69
C ALA A 164 2.02 -12.09 -23.07
N GLY A 165 2.85 -12.79 -23.87
CA GLY A 165 3.25 -12.38 -25.22
C GLY A 165 4.53 -11.54 -25.31
N PHE A 166 5.37 -11.52 -24.28
CA PHE A 166 6.70 -10.89 -24.31
C PHE A 166 7.78 -11.96 -24.45
N THR A 167 8.56 -11.97 -25.54
CA THR A 167 9.53 -13.03 -25.84
C THR A 167 10.88 -12.50 -26.32
N GLU A 168 11.91 -13.33 -26.17
CA GLU A 168 13.26 -13.04 -26.63
C GLU A 168 13.34 -12.89 -28.17
N GLU A 169 12.60 -13.71 -28.93
CA GLU A 169 12.61 -13.70 -30.40
C GLU A 169 11.97 -12.45 -30.99
N SER A 170 10.99 -11.87 -30.29
CA SER A 170 10.37 -10.60 -30.63
C SER A 170 11.15 -9.38 -30.12
N GLY A 171 12.25 -9.59 -29.39
CA GLY A 171 13.05 -8.54 -28.75
C GLY A 171 12.36 -7.89 -27.54
N THR A 172 11.24 -8.44 -27.07
CA THR A 172 10.38 -7.84 -26.02
C THR A 172 10.58 -8.44 -24.62
N LEU A 173 11.48 -9.42 -24.46
CA LEU A 173 11.93 -9.97 -23.17
C LEU A 173 13.45 -10.16 -23.20
N GLY A 174 14.12 -9.93 -22.06
CA GLY A 174 15.58 -10.09 -21.94
C GLY A 174 16.10 -9.95 -20.51
N ASP A 175 17.44 -9.93 -20.37
CA ASP A 175 18.08 -9.66 -19.08
C ASP A 175 17.84 -8.21 -18.63
N ILE A 176 17.66 -8.03 -17.33
CA ILE A 176 17.50 -6.73 -16.66
C ILE A 176 18.54 -5.69 -17.09
N TRP A 177 19.84 -6.03 -17.13
CA TRP A 177 20.90 -5.04 -17.35
C TRP A 177 21.00 -4.62 -18.82
N GLU A 178 20.74 -5.56 -19.73
CA GLU A 178 20.61 -5.30 -21.17
C GLU A 178 19.40 -4.39 -21.45
N THR A 179 18.23 -4.70 -20.86
CA THR A 179 17.03 -3.89 -21.03
C THR A 179 17.19 -2.48 -20.45
N VAL A 180 17.81 -2.32 -19.27
CA VAL A 180 18.13 -0.99 -18.70
C VAL A 180 19.06 -0.19 -19.63
N SER A 181 20.13 -0.82 -20.14
CA SER A 181 21.09 -0.14 -21.03
C SER A 181 20.53 0.14 -22.43
N GLY A 182 19.54 -0.63 -22.87
CA GLY A 182 18.86 -0.47 -24.17
C GLY A 182 17.72 0.56 -24.16
N SER A 183 17.17 0.91 -22.99
CA SER A 183 15.97 1.76 -22.88
C SER A 183 16.24 3.25 -22.74
N ASP A 184 15.29 4.05 -23.21
CA ASP A 184 15.26 5.52 -23.08
C ASP A 184 14.36 5.96 -21.92
N LEU A 185 13.34 5.14 -21.61
CA LEU A 185 12.53 5.19 -20.39
C LEU A 185 12.64 3.83 -19.67
N VAL A 186 13.11 3.83 -18.42
CA VAL A 186 13.26 2.62 -17.59
C VAL A 186 12.21 2.65 -16.48
N LEU A 187 11.23 1.74 -16.51
CA LEU A 187 10.20 1.60 -15.48
C LEU A 187 10.66 0.57 -14.45
N LEU A 188 11.03 1.02 -13.25
CA LEU A 188 11.57 0.17 -12.19
C LEU A 188 10.45 -0.42 -11.32
N LEU A 189 9.95 -1.59 -11.71
CA LEU A 189 8.78 -2.26 -11.11
C LEU A 189 9.16 -3.57 -10.36
N ILE A 190 10.38 -3.61 -9.81
CA ILE A 190 10.83 -4.62 -8.84
C ILE A 190 10.40 -4.23 -7.41
N SER A 191 10.48 -5.16 -6.46
CA SER A 191 10.18 -4.86 -5.05
C SER A 191 11.09 -3.77 -4.48
N ASP A 192 10.54 -2.93 -3.61
CA ASP A 192 11.18 -1.70 -3.16
C ASP A 192 12.47 -1.96 -2.36
N ALA A 193 12.48 -3.03 -1.55
CA ALA A 193 13.70 -3.54 -0.91
C ALA A 193 14.77 -3.97 -1.93
N ALA A 194 14.40 -4.50 -3.10
CA ALA A 194 15.36 -4.81 -4.16
C ALA A 194 15.83 -3.56 -4.90
N GLN A 195 15.03 -2.49 -4.99
CA GLN A 195 15.50 -1.18 -5.48
C GLN A 195 16.57 -0.62 -4.52
N ALA A 196 16.28 -0.60 -3.23
CA ALA A 196 17.22 -0.17 -2.18
C ALA A 196 18.55 -0.96 -2.16
N ASP A 197 18.50 -2.27 -2.44
CA ASP A 197 19.70 -3.11 -2.48
C ASP A 197 20.46 -3.09 -3.83
N ASN A 198 19.93 -2.44 -4.88
CA ASN A 198 20.51 -2.51 -6.25
C ASN A 198 20.58 -1.17 -7.01
N TYR A 199 20.17 -0.05 -6.42
CA TYR A 199 20.06 1.24 -7.14
C TYR A 199 21.36 1.67 -7.82
N GLU A 200 22.52 1.52 -7.17
CA GLU A 200 23.83 1.87 -7.75
C GLU A 200 24.07 1.15 -9.08
N LYS A 201 23.73 -0.14 -9.13
CA LYS A 201 23.88 -0.97 -10.32
C LYS A 201 22.83 -0.64 -11.38
N ILE A 202 21.61 -0.25 -11.01
CA ILE A 202 20.61 0.23 -11.97
C ILE A 202 21.12 1.53 -12.61
N PHE A 203 21.51 2.51 -11.79
CA PHE A 203 22.04 3.79 -12.22
C PHE A 203 23.28 3.65 -13.13
N SER A 204 24.18 2.70 -12.83
CA SER A 204 25.39 2.47 -13.64
C SER A 204 25.12 1.91 -15.04
N HIS A 205 23.91 1.38 -15.30
CA HIS A 205 23.51 0.84 -16.60
C HIS A 205 22.60 1.78 -17.39
N MET A 206 22.06 2.83 -16.77
CA MET A 206 21.20 3.79 -17.46
C MET A 206 21.97 4.60 -18.50
N LYS A 207 21.35 4.86 -19.65
CA LYS A 207 21.93 5.78 -20.65
C LYS A 207 21.98 7.20 -20.08
N PRO A 208 23.04 8.00 -20.37
CA PRO A 208 23.01 9.43 -20.10
C PRO A 208 21.78 10.10 -20.76
N ASN A 209 21.13 11.00 -20.03
CA ASN A 209 19.92 11.73 -20.42
C ASN A 209 18.68 10.83 -20.69
N SER A 210 18.70 9.57 -20.23
CA SER A 210 17.48 8.75 -20.16
C SER A 210 16.60 9.09 -18.95
N ILE A 211 15.42 8.48 -18.89
CA ILE A 211 14.39 8.74 -17.89
C ILE A 211 14.22 7.50 -17.01
N LEU A 212 14.33 7.66 -15.69
CA LEU A 212 13.89 6.67 -14.70
C LEU A 212 12.44 6.93 -14.33
N GLY A 213 11.56 5.97 -14.59
CA GLY A 213 10.18 5.95 -14.12
C GLY A 213 10.01 5.03 -12.91
N LEU A 214 9.43 5.55 -11.83
CA LEU A 214 9.05 4.79 -10.63
C LEU A 214 7.52 4.74 -10.52
N SER A 215 6.95 3.63 -10.03
CA SER A 215 5.54 3.61 -9.60
C SER A 215 5.37 3.68 -8.09
N HIS A 216 6.44 4.08 -7.39
CA HIS A 216 6.45 4.37 -5.96
C HIS A 216 7.73 5.14 -5.57
N GLY A 217 7.64 6.10 -4.66
CA GLY A 217 8.71 6.99 -4.22
C GLY A 217 9.63 6.42 -3.15
N PHE A 218 9.44 5.16 -2.72
CA PHE A 218 10.28 4.49 -1.71
C PHE A 218 11.78 4.64 -1.95
N LEU A 219 12.23 4.58 -3.20
CA LEU A 219 13.65 4.73 -3.53
C LEU A 219 14.19 6.13 -3.18
N LEU A 220 13.39 7.20 -3.32
CA LEU A 220 13.76 8.52 -2.83
C LEU A 220 13.91 8.51 -1.31
N GLY A 221 12.91 8.03 -0.57
CA GLY A 221 12.98 7.97 0.90
C GLY A 221 14.13 7.09 1.41
N HIS A 222 14.48 6.02 0.68
CA HIS A 222 15.66 5.22 0.95
C HIS A 222 16.96 6.01 0.77
N LEU A 223 17.14 6.68 -0.37
CA LEU A 223 18.31 7.53 -0.68
C LEU A 223 18.44 8.67 0.34
N GLN A 224 17.34 9.36 0.66
CA GLN A 224 17.27 10.38 1.72
C GLN A 224 17.75 9.82 3.07
N SER A 225 17.38 8.58 3.43
CA SER A 225 17.86 7.91 4.67
C SER A 225 19.36 7.59 4.70
N LEU A 226 20.06 7.75 3.57
CA LEU A 226 21.50 7.60 3.42
C LEU A 226 22.23 8.94 3.18
N GLY A 227 21.49 10.06 3.09
CA GLY A 227 22.05 11.35 2.69
C GLY A 227 22.41 11.42 1.19
N LEU A 228 21.75 10.61 0.37
CA LEU A 228 21.95 10.49 -1.08
C LEU A 228 20.73 10.99 -1.86
N ASP A 229 20.91 11.13 -3.17
CA ASP A 229 19.89 11.53 -4.15
C ASP A 229 20.19 10.85 -5.49
N PHE A 230 19.29 10.95 -6.47
CA PHE A 230 19.45 10.35 -7.79
C PHE A 230 20.60 11.00 -8.62
N PRO A 231 21.17 10.27 -9.59
CA PRO A 231 22.18 10.80 -10.51
C PRO A 231 21.67 12.03 -11.27
N LYS A 232 22.54 13.03 -11.47
CA LYS A 232 22.17 14.32 -12.10
C LYS A 232 22.15 14.30 -13.64
N ASN A 233 22.50 13.17 -14.25
CA ASN A 233 22.52 12.97 -15.70
C ASN A 233 21.34 12.13 -16.23
N ILE A 234 20.26 11.99 -15.43
CA ILE A 234 19.01 11.33 -15.82
C ILE A 234 17.81 12.15 -15.32
N SER A 235 16.70 12.10 -16.04
CA SER A 235 15.40 12.54 -15.51
C SER A 235 14.85 11.47 -14.58
N VAL A 236 14.09 11.87 -13.57
CA VAL A 236 13.44 10.98 -12.60
C VAL A 236 11.99 11.41 -12.47
N ILE A 237 11.09 10.51 -12.85
CA ILE A 237 9.64 10.71 -12.83
C ILE A 237 8.97 9.57 -12.07
N ALA A 238 7.71 9.78 -11.69
CA ALA A 238 6.84 8.70 -11.28
C ALA A 238 5.43 8.82 -11.85
N VAL A 239 4.81 7.64 -12.00
CA VAL A 239 3.38 7.45 -12.21
C VAL A 239 2.97 6.31 -11.27
N CYS A 240 2.18 6.64 -10.26
CA CYS A 240 1.80 5.72 -9.20
C CYS A 240 0.29 5.44 -9.27
N PRO A 241 -0.13 4.30 -9.86
CA PRO A 241 -1.53 3.89 -9.87
C PRO A 241 -2.04 3.66 -8.45
N LYS A 242 -3.11 4.34 -8.08
CA LYS A 242 -3.82 4.25 -6.80
C LYS A 242 -4.73 3.03 -6.80
N GLY A 243 -4.07 1.87 -6.89
CA GLY A 243 -4.67 0.55 -6.98
C GLY A 243 -3.66 -0.55 -7.32
N MET A 244 -3.91 -1.76 -6.81
CA MET A 244 -3.07 -2.93 -7.06
C MET A 244 -2.92 -3.26 -8.56
N GLY A 245 -1.77 -3.80 -8.98
CA GLY A 245 -1.52 -4.14 -10.40
C GLY A 245 -2.63 -4.97 -11.09
N PRO A 246 -3.22 -5.99 -10.45
CA PRO A 246 -4.38 -6.71 -10.98
C PRO A 246 -5.58 -5.80 -11.34
N SER A 247 -5.88 -4.76 -10.54
CA SER A 247 -6.97 -3.83 -10.84
C SER A 247 -6.61 -2.89 -12.00
N VAL A 248 -5.36 -2.44 -12.09
CA VAL A 248 -4.82 -1.65 -13.23
C VAL A 248 -5.02 -2.39 -14.56
N ARG A 249 -4.74 -3.70 -14.63
CA ARG A 249 -5.01 -4.48 -15.86
C ARG A 249 -6.50 -4.73 -16.07
N ARG A 250 -7.24 -5.10 -15.01
CA ARG A 250 -8.66 -5.48 -15.13
C ARG A 250 -9.54 -4.33 -15.61
N LEU A 251 -9.41 -3.15 -15.02
CA LEU A 251 -10.19 -1.98 -15.41
C LEU A 251 -9.79 -1.44 -16.78
N TYR A 252 -8.51 -1.47 -17.15
CA TYR A 252 -8.08 -1.13 -18.52
C TYR A 252 -8.73 -2.04 -19.58
N VAL A 253 -8.84 -3.35 -19.29
CA VAL A 253 -9.50 -4.32 -20.19
C VAL A 253 -11.00 -4.09 -20.25
N GLN A 254 -11.68 -3.84 -19.11
CA GLN A 254 -13.08 -3.42 -19.10
C GLN A 254 -13.28 -2.10 -19.89
N GLY A 255 -12.30 -1.20 -19.83
CA GLY A 255 -12.26 0.06 -20.59
C GLY A 255 -11.94 -0.05 -22.07
N LYS A 256 -11.89 -1.25 -22.66
CA LYS A 256 -11.89 -1.41 -24.13
C LYS A 256 -13.25 -1.07 -24.74
N GLU A 257 -14.33 -1.35 -24.02
CA GLU A 257 -15.71 -1.05 -24.44
C GLU A 257 -16.22 0.31 -23.91
N VAL A 258 -15.57 0.86 -22.88
CA VAL A 258 -16.00 2.12 -22.22
C VAL A 258 -14.81 3.05 -22.02
N ASN A 259 -14.83 4.20 -22.68
CA ASN A 259 -13.75 5.19 -22.59
C ASN A 259 -13.58 5.70 -21.15
N GLY A 260 -12.33 5.77 -20.68
CA GLY A 260 -12.00 6.31 -19.36
C GLY A 260 -12.08 5.33 -18.18
N ALA A 261 -12.20 4.02 -18.40
CA ALA A 261 -12.08 3.03 -17.32
C ALA A 261 -10.63 2.55 -17.13
N GLY A 262 -10.18 2.58 -15.87
CA GLY A 262 -8.81 2.29 -15.42
C GLY A 262 -8.66 2.62 -13.93
N ILE A 263 -7.43 2.68 -13.43
CA ILE A 263 -7.10 3.10 -12.06
C ILE A 263 -6.50 4.50 -12.09
N ASN A 264 -6.95 5.41 -11.22
CA ASN A 264 -6.39 6.77 -11.11
C ASN A 264 -4.89 6.69 -10.77
N SER A 265 -4.09 7.64 -11.24
CA SER A 265 -2.67 7.69 -10.87
C SER A 265 -2.30 9.07 -10.34
N SER A 266 -1.39 9.12 -9.37
CA SER A 266 -0.59 10.33 -9.16
C SER A 266 0.59 10.32 -10.13
N PHE A 267 1.15 11.49 -10.42
CA PHE A 267 2.44 11.59 -11.12
C PHE A 267 3.35 12.62 -10.45
N ALA A 268 4.65 12.43 -10.57
CA ALA A 268 5.67 13.34 -10.05
C ALA A 268 6.83 13.51 -11.04
N VAL A 269 7.45 14.69 -11.02
CA VAL A 269 8.73 14.97 -11.70
C VAL A 269 9.72 15.41 -10.62
N HIS A 270 10.68 14.55 -10.29
CA HIS A 270 11.73 14.83 -9.30
C HIS A 270 12.96 15.48 -9.93
N GLN A 271 13.31 15.03 -11.15
CA GLN A 271 14.36 15.62 -11.96
C GLN A 271 13.94 15.64 -13.43
N ASP A 272 14.18 16.77 -14.10
CA ASP A 272 14.06 16.90 -15.56
C ASP A 272 15.37 17.47 -16.11
N VAL A 273 16.02 16.74 -17.02
CA VAL A 273 17.32 17.13 -17.61
C VAL A 273 17.21 17.74 -19.01
N ASP A 274 16.05 17.61 -19.66
CA ASP A 274 15.87 18.04 -21.06
C ASP A 274 14.49 18.63 -21.40
N GLY A 275 13.58 18.74 -20.43
CA GLY A 275 12.26 19.36 -20.56
C GLY A 275 11.15 18.40 -20.98
N ARG A 276 11.43 17.09 -21.12
CA ARG A 276 10.45 16.08 -21.57
C ARG A 276 9.75 15.36 -20.41
N ALA A 277 10.20 15.53 -19.17
CA ALA A 277 9.81 14.64 -18.07
C ALA A 277 8.30 14.66 -17.79
N THR A 278 7.66 15.84 -17.82
CA THR A 278 6.22 15.97 -17.56
C THR A 278 5.37 15.27 -18.62
N ASP A 279 5.59 15.55 -19.91
CA ASP A 279 4.80 14.95 -20.99
C ASP A 279 5.03 13.43 -21.08
N VAL A 280 6.25 12.92 -20.80
CA VAL A 280 6.53 11.48 -20.72
C VAL A 280 5.80 10.82 -19.53
N ALA A 281 5.75 11.47 -18.37
CA ALA A 281 5.01 10.96 -17.20
C ALA A 281 3.49 10.91 -17.47
N LEU A 282 2.94 11.98 -18.06
CA LEU A 282 1.53 12.04 -18.44
C LEU A 282 1.20 11.01 -19.53
N ALA A 283 2.07 10.81 -20.53
CA ALA A 283 1.90 9.78 -21.55
C ALA A 283 1.90 8.37 -20.97
N TRP A 284 2.80 8.07 -20.04
CA TRP A 284 2.81 6.81 -19.31
C TRP A 284 1.50 6.60 -18.56
N SER A 285 1.04 7.59 -17.77
CA SER A 285 -0.24 7.50 -17.04
C SER A 285 -1.45 7.31 -17.97
N VAL A 286 -1.53 8.07 -19.06
CA VAL A 286 -2.60 7.92 -20.07
C VAL A 286 -2.56 6.53 -20.72
N ALA A 287 -1.37 6.01 -21.05
CA ALA A 287 -1.20 4.67 -21.61
C ALA A 287 -1.49 3.53 -20.60
N LEU A 288 -1.39 3.78 -19.30
CA LEU A 288 -1.90 2.85 -18.28
C LEU A 288 -3.43 2.83 -18.21
N GLY A 289 -4.11 3.83 -18.77
CA GLY A 289 -5.56 4.01 -18.75
C GLY A 289 -6.09 4.86 -17.59
N SER A 290 -5.25 5.67 -16.94
CA SER A 290 -5.65 6.47 -15.77
C SER A 290 -6.86 7.38 -16.07
N PRO A 291 -8.02 7.23 -15.39
CA PRO A 291 -9.21 8.03 -15.62
C PRO A 291 -8.96 9.53 -15.41
N PHE A 292 -8.21 9.85 -14.35
CA PHE A 292 -7.48 11.09 -14.23
C PHE A 292 -6.09 10.85 -13.62
N THR A 293 -5.19 11.79 -13.90
CA THR A 293 -3.83 11.86 -13.37
C THR A 293 -3.67 13.16 -12.60
N PHE A 294 -3.23 13.12 -11.36
CA PHE A 294 -3.03 14.30 -10.49
C PHE A 294 -1.56 14.49 -10.10
N ALA A 295 -1.13 15.73 -9.92
CA ALA A 295 0.25 16.04 -9.57
C ALA A 295 0.56 15.80 -8.09
N THR A 296 1.73 15.24 -7.80
CA THR A 296 2.32 15.11 -6.46
C THR A 296 3.85 15.22 -6.56
N THR A 297 4.55 15.00 -5.45
CA THR A 297 6.00 14.81 -5.41
C THR A 297 6.33 13.37 -5.03
N LEU A 298 7.52 12.85 -5.38
CA LEU A 298 7.97 11.54 -4.88
C LEU A 298 7.95 11.47 -3.34
N GLU A 299 8.21 12.59 -2.67
CA GLU A 299 8.25 12.65 -1.21
C GLU A 299 6.86 12.59 -0.57
N GLN A 300 5.89 13.31 -1.12
CA GLN A 300 4.50 13.19 -0.65
C GLN A 300 3.93 11.82 -0.97
N GLU A 301 4.18 11.30 -2.18
CA GLU A 301 3.66 10.00 -2.59
C GLU A 301 4.18 8.86 -1.71
N TYR A 302 5.48 8.78 -1.40
CA TYR A 302 5.95 7.70 -0.52
C TYR A 302 5.41 7.86 0.91
N LYS A 303 5.16 9.11 1.35
CA LYS A 303 4.58 9.39 2.67
C LYS A 303 3.11 9.02 2.73
N SER A 304 2.32 9.24 1.66
CA SER A 304 0.90 8.89 1.63
C SER A 304 0.67 7.41 1.39
N ASP A 305 1.37 6.81 0.44
CA ASP A 305 1.16 5.43 -0.04
C ASP A 305 1.60 4.39 1.02
N ILE A 306 2.85 4.47 1.50
CA ILE A 306 3.38 3.55 2.54
C ILE A 306 2.52 3.63 3.82
N PHE A 307 2.02 4.82 4.14
CA PHE A 307 1.09 5.04 5.24
C PHE A 307 -0.32 4.47 4.94
N GLY A 308 -0.88 4.73 3.76
CA GLY A 308 -2.21 4.29 3.35
C GLY A 308 -2.34 2.77 3.35
N GLU A 309 -1.35 2.05 2.80
CA GLU A 309 -1.29 0.58 2.80
C GLU A 309 -1.20 -0.02 4.22
N ARG A 310 -0.83 0.77 5.23
CA ARG A 310 -0.84 0.40 6.67
C ARG A 310 -2.11 0.86 7.38
N GLY A 311 -2.65 1.98 6.96
CA GLY A 311 -3.96 2.51 7.32
C GLY A 311 -5.10 1.76 6.63
N ILE A 312 -6.12 2.49 6.21
CA ILE A 312 -7.42 1.95 5.80
C ILE A 312 -7.37 1.06 4.56
N LEU A 313 -6.35 1.19 3.70
CA LEU A 313 -6.28 0.43 2.46
C LEU A 313 -6.13 -1.08 2.72
N LEU A 314 -5.28 -1.48 3.69
CA LEU A 314 -5.04 -2.90 3.99
C LEU A 314 -4.88 -3.19 5.49
N GLY A 315 -3.93 -2.53 6.17
CA GLY A 315 -3.57 -2.87 7.56
C GLY A 315 -4.67 -2.59 8.56
N ALA A 316 -5.14 -1.35 8.64
CA ALA A 316 -6.18 -0.97 9.58
C ALA A 316 -7.51 -1.69 9.30
N VAL A 317 -7.92 -1.82 8.03
CA VAL A 317 -9.15 -2.55 7.70
C VAL A 317 -9.08 -4.05 8.06
N HIS A 318 -7.90 -4.69 7.99
CA HIS A 318 -7.71 -6.03 8.56
C HIS A 318 -7.84 -6.03 10.09
N GLY A 319 -7.19 -5.08 10.78
CA GLY A 319 -7.26 -4.96 12.24
C GLY A 319 -8.69 -4.75 12.77
N ILE A 320 -9.48 -3.87 12.14
CA ILE A 320 -10.84 -3.59 12.62
C ILE A 320 -11.80 -4.77 12.42
N VAL A 321 -11.66 -5.56 11.35
CA VAL A 321 -12.57 -6.69 11.10
C VAL A 321 -12.28 -7.86 12.03
N GLU A 322 -11.02 -8.13 12.37
CA GLU A 322 -10.64 -9.11 13.40
C GLU A 322 -11.19 -8.68 14.78
N ALA A 323 -11.03 -7.41 15.15
CA ALA A 323 -11.51 -6.85 16.42
C ALA A 323 -13.05 -6.90 16.53
N LEU A 324 -13.76 -6.43 15.50
CA LEU A 324 -15.23 -6.41 15.48
C LEU A 324 -15.81 -7.82 15.40
N PHE A 325 -15.24 -8.73 14.60
CA PHE A 325 -15.69 -10.12 14.53
C PHE A 325 -15.59 -10.78 15.91
N ARG A 326 -14.45 -10.61 16.57
CA ARG A 326 -14.23 -11.12 17.93
C ARG A 326 -15.26 -10.57 18.90
N ARG A 327 -15.39 -9.23 18.98
CA ARG A 327 -16.38 -8.54 19.82
C ARG A 327 -17.80 -9.03 19.58
N TYR A 328 -18.23 -9.21 18.34
CA TYR A 328 -19.58 -9.69 18.04
C TYR A 328 -19.79 -11.14 18.49
N THR A 329 -18.81 -12.03 18.27
CA THR A 329 -18.92 -13.41 18.75
C THR A 329 -18.87 -13.53 20.28
N GLU A 330 -18.11 -12.66 20.96
CA GLU A 330 -18.07 -12.59 22.43
C GLU A 330 -19.38 -12.08 23.03
N HIS A 331 -20.11 -11.22 22.32
CA HIS A 331 -21.48 -10.80 22.66
C HIS A 331 -22.57 -11.76 22.16
N GLY A 332 -22.22 -12.98 21.74
CA GLY A 332 -23.17 -14.04 21.39
C GLY A 332 -23.75 -13.99 19.98
N MET A 333 -23.23 -13.14 19.08
CA MET A 333 -23.55 -13.24 17.65
C MET A 333 -22.92 -14.50 17.06
N ASP A 334 -23.64 -15.22 16.21
CA ASP A 334 -23.07 -16.38 15.50
C ASP A 334 -21.95 -15.95 14.55
N GLU A 335 -21.03 -16.87 14.25
CA GLU A 335 -19.83 -16.55 13.48
C GLU A 335 -20.13 -16.06 12.05
N GLU A 336 -21.14 -16.64 11.38
CA GLU A 336 -21.48 -16.25 10.00
C GLU A 336 -22.10 -14.86 9.96
N SER A 337 -22.98 -14.55 10.90
CA SER A 337 -23.52 -13.19 11.08
C SER A 337 -22.44 -12.20 11.49
N ALA A 338 -21.49 -12.59 12.35
CA ALA A 338 -20.36 -11.73 12.74
C ALA A 338 -19.45 -11.43 11.55
N TYR A 339 -19.18 -12.41 10.67
CA TYR A 339 -18.43 -12.20 9.43
C TYR A 339 -19.20 -11.30 8.45
N LYS A 340 -20.52 -11.53 8.29
CA LYS A 340 -21.38 -10.70 7.42
C LYS A 340 -21.46 -9.25 7.90
N ASN A 341 -21.68 -9.04 9.20
CA ASN A 341 -21.75 -7.71 9.83
C ASN A 341 -20.39 -6.99 9.92
N THR A 342 -19.29 -7.64 9.54
CA THR A 342 -17.95 -7.02 9.47
C THR A 342 -17.47 -6.93 8.03
N VAL A 343 -16.91 -8.03 7.49
CA VAL A 343 -16.25 -8.05 6.19
C VAL A 343 -17.24 -7.76 5.07
N GLU A 344 -18.33 -8.53 4.95
CA GLU A 344 -19.27 -8.39 3.83
C GLU A 344 -19.93 -7.00 3.82
N GLY A 345 -20.30 -6.48 5.00
CA GLY A 345 -20.86 -5.13 5.14
C GLY A 345 -19.88 -4.02 4.73
N ILE A 346 -18.60 -4.11 5.15
CA ILE A 346 -17.56 -3.15 4.76
C ILE A 346 -17.28 -3.22 3.27
N THR A 347 -17.01 -4.42 2.74
CA THR A 347 -16.52 -4.60 1.37
C THR A 347 -17.63 -4.59 0.31
N GLY A 348 -18.88 -4.80 0.72
CA GLY A 348 -20.07 -4.70 -0.11
C GLY A 348 -20.76 -3.34 0.05
N ILE A 349 -21.82 -3.27 0.86
CA ILE A 349 -22.75 -2.14 0.90
C ILE A 349 -22.12 -0.83 1.39
N ILE A 350 -21.21 -0.86 2.36
CA ILE A 350 -20.51 0.36 2.82
C ILE A 350 -19.58 0.87 1.72
N SER A 351 -18.73 0.02 1.13
CA SER A 351 -17.85 0.39 0.01
C SER A 351 -18.66 0.92 -1.19
N LYS A 352 -19.74 0.25 -1.58
CA LYS A 352 -20.60 0.68 -2.69
C LYS A 352 -21.28 2.02 -2.44
N THR A 353 -21.75 2.27 -1.21
CA THR A 353 -22.38 3.55 -0.85
C THR A 353 -21.36 4.67 -0.79
N ILE A 354 -20.21 4.46 -0.13
CA ILE A 354 -19.11 5.45 -0.10
C ILE A 354 -18.62 5.74 -1.53
N SER A 355 -18.46 4.70 -2.35
CA SER A 355 -18.15 4.84 -3.76
C SER A 355 -19.17 5.75 -4.43
N LYS A 356 -20.45 5.38 -4.53
CA LYS A 356 -21.40 6.13 -5.37
C LYS A 356 -21.91 7.45 -4.77
N LYS A 357 -21.85 7.64 -3.45
CA LYS A 357 -22.54 8.74 -2.73
C LYS A 357 -21.80 9.27 -1.49
N GLY A 358 -20.57 8.83 -1.21
CA GLY A 358 -19.77 9.31 -0.08
C GLY A 358 -20.21 8.80 1.30
N MET A 359 -19.49 9.24 2.35
CA MET A 359 -19.66 8.74 3.72
C MET A 359 -20.96 9.21 4.39
N LEU A 360 -21.43 10.43 4.10
CA LEU A 360 -22.66 10.96 4.69
C LEU A 360 -23.89 10.14 4.31
N GLU A 361 -23.96 9.60 3.08
CA GLU A 361 -25.06 8.71 2.69
C GLU A 361 -25.10 7.42 3.52
N VAL A 362 -23.93 6.86 3.88
CA VAL A 362 -23.89 5.68 4.76
C VAL A 362 -24.61 5.99 6.07
N TYR A 363 -24.31 7.13 6.70
CA TYR A 363 -24.99 7.57 7.92
C TYR A 363 -26.48 7.88 7.70
N ASN A 364 -26.82 8.59 6.62
CA ASN A 364 -28.19 9.00 6.31
C ASN A 364 -29.11 7.82 6.00
N SER A 365 -28.57 6.73 5.44
CA SER A 365 -29.29 5.50 5.13
C SER A 365 -29.66 4.64 6.36
N LEU A 366 -29.10 4.94 7.53
CA LEU A 366 -29.40 4.24 8.78
C LEU A 366 -30.75 4.69 9.37
N SER A 367 -31.40 3.81 10.14
CA SER A 367 -32.50 4.21 11.03
C SER A 367 -32.02 5.15 12.13
N GLU A 368 -32.94 5.83 12.83
CA GLU A 368 -32.60 6.71 13.96
C GLU A 368 -31.90 5.96 15.10
N GLU A 369 -32.19 4.68 15.30
CA GLU A 369 -31.47 3.78 16.21
C GLU A 369 -30.07 3.45 15.66
N GLY A 370 -29.97 3.16 14.35
CA GLY A 370 -28.70 2.92 13.69
C GLY A 370 -27.76 4.13 13.75
N LYS A 371 -28.28 5.35 13.59
CA LYS A 371 -27.52 6.60 13.73
C LYS A 371 -26.94 6.77 15.14
N LYS A 372 -27.68 6.37 16.19
CA LYS A 372 -27.17 6.37 17.58
C LYS A 372 -26.00 5.39 17.74
N GLU A 373 -26.13 4.18 17.21
CA GLU A 373 -25.05 3.16 17.25
C GLU A 373 -23.83 3.55 16.41
N PHE A 374 -24.04 4.17 15.24
CA PHE A 374 -22.96 4.77 14.45
C PHE A 374 -22.24 5.84 15.25
N ASN A 375 -22.97 6.78 15.87
CA ASN A 375 -22.37 7.89 16.61
C ASN A 375 -21.59 7.42 17.85
N LYS A 376 -22.07 6.38 18.55
CA LYS A 376 -21.31 5.70 19.62
C LYS A 376 -19.99 5.13 19.09
N ALA A 377 -20.05 4.30 18.04
CA ALA A 377 -18.89 3.66 17.45
C ALA A 377 -17.88 4.68 16.90
N TYR A 378 -18.36 5.70 16.19
CA TYR A 378 -17.53 6.75 15.59
C TYR A 378 -16.81 7.55 16.67
N SER A 379 -17.57 8.07 17.65
CA SER A 379 -17.04 8.88 18.75
C SER A 379 -16.02 8.13 19.60
N ALA A 380 -16.16 6.81 19.75
CA ALA A 380 -15.23 5.99 20.53
C ALA A 380 -13.99 5.56 19.72
N SER A 381 -14.08 5.45 18.39
CA SER A 381 -13.03 4.86 17.55
C SER A 381 -12.12 5.90 16.87
N PHE A 382 -12.60 7.12 16.64
CA PHE A 382 -11.86 8.14 15.88
C PHE A 382 -10.45 8.41 16.44
N TYR A 383 -10.33 8.74 17.73
CA TYR A 383 -9.03 9.03 18.34
C TYR A 383 -8.12 7.79 18.51
N PRO A 384 -8.61 6.61 18.94
CA PRO A 384 -7.81 5.38 18.93
C PRO A 384 -7.27 5.00 17.55
N CYS A 385 -8.06 5.18 16.47
CA CYS A 385 -7.57 5.00 15.11
C CYS A 385 -6.53 6.06 14.73
N MET A 386 -6.78 7.33 15.08
CA MET A 386 -5.87 8.45 14.82
C MET A 386 -4.51 8.28 15.51
N ASP A 387 -4.45 7.71 16.71
CA ASP A 387 -3.21 7.44 17.47
C ASP A 387 -2.25 6.55 16.66
N ILE A 388 -2.73 5.37 16.23
CA ILE A 388 -1.93 4.42 15.44
C ILE A 388 -1.62 4.95 14.03
N LEU A 389 -2.55 5.68 13.41
CA LEU A 389 -2.28 6.36 12.13
C LEU A 389 -1.19 7.42 12.29
N TYR A 390 -1.22 8.21 13.36
CA TYR A 390 -0.24 9.26 13.59
C TYR A 390 1.16 8.68 13.83
N GLU A 391 1.27 7.65 14.67
CA GLU A 391 2.50 6.87 14.86
C GLU A 391 3.03 6.34 13.51
N CYS A 392 2.16 5.70 12.72
CA CYS A 392 2.53 5.12 11.43
C CYS A 392 3.04 6.17 10.44
N TYR A 393 2.40 7.35 10.37
CA TYR A 393 2.84 8.42 9.47
C TYR A 393 4.23 8.94 9.84
N GLU A 394 4.51 9.16 11.13
CA GLU A 394 5.83 9.60 11.60
C GLU A 394 6.92 8.53 11.38
N ASP A 395 6.59 7.24 11.57
CA ASP A 395 7.48 6.11 11.26
C ASP A 395 7.86 6.09 9.75
N VAL A 396 6.92 6.43 8.86
CA VAL A 396 7.17 6.55 7.42
C VAL A 396 7.98 7.80 7.09
N ALA A 397 7.54 8.98 7.55
CA ALA A 397 8.17 10.27 7.24
C ALA A 397 9.59 10.41 7.81
N SER A 398 9.91 9.71 8.90
CA SER A 398 11.28 9.62 9.46
C SER A 398 12.19 8.63 8.72
N GLY A 399 11.67 7.86 7.76
CA GLY A 399 12.39 6.78 7.07
C GLY A 399 12.56 5.50 7.89
N SER A 400 12.02 5.44 9.12
CA SER A 400 12.08 4.27 10.01
C SER A 400 11.36 3.07 9.40
N GLU A 401 10.17 3.29 8.83
CA GLU A 401 9.37 2.24 8.19
C GLU A 401 10.04 1.73 6.90
N ILE A 402 10.56 2.65 6.07
CA ILE A 402 11.34 2.32 4.86
C ILE A 402 12.53 1.43 5.22
N ARG A 403 13.31 1.81 6.24
CA ARG A 403 14.42 1.00 6.74
C ARG A 403 13.96 -0.37 7.22
N SER A 404 12.81 -0.45 7.89
CA SER A 404 12.24 -1.72 8.37
C SER A 404 11.87 -2.67 7.21
N VAL A 405 11.33 -2.14 6.10
CA VAL A 405 10.99 -2.89 4.89
C VAL A 405 12.22 -3.41 4.17
N VAL A 406 13.27 -2.59 4.00
CA VAL A 406 14.55 -3.05 3.43
C VAL A 406 15.11 -4.22 4.24
N LEU A 407 15.17 -4.08 5.56
CA LEU A 407 15.67 -5.14 6.44
C LEU A 407 14.76 -6.38 6.46
N ALA A 408 13.45 -6.23 6.26
CA ALA A 408 12.51 -7.35 6.12
C ALA A 408 12.73 -8.12 4.81
N GLY A 409 12.91 -7.43 3.68
CA GLY A 409 13.24 -8.07 2.40
C GLY A 409 14.53 -8.89 2.48
N ARG A 410 15.55 -8.40 3.18
CA ARG A 410 16.80 -9.14 3.44
C ARG A 410 16.62 -10.35 4.36
N ARG A 411 15.57 -10.42 5.20
CA ARG A 411 15.24 -11.59 6.05
C ARG A 411 14.47 -12.69 5.33
N PHE A 412 14.07 -12.50 4.07
CA PHE A 412 13.48 -13.56 3.25
C PHE A 412 14.49 -14.62 2.80
N TYR A 413 15.78 -14.44 3.11
CA TYR A 413 16.88 -15.34 2.79
C TYR A 413 17.70 -15.63 4.06
N GLU A 414 18.38 -16.78 4.08
CA GLU A 414 19.27 -17.15 5.19
C GLU A 414 20.48 -16.20 5.24
N LYS A 415 20.79 -15.68 6.43
CA LYS A 415 21.97 -14.84 6.68
C LYS A 415 22.34 -14.89 8.15
N GLU A 416 23.59 -14.56 8.48
CA GLU A 416 24.07 -14.45 9.88
C GLU A 416 23.85 -15.72 10.75
N GLY A 417 23.72 -16.89 10.12
CA GLY A 417 23.39 -18.16 10.81
C GLY A 417 21.93 -18.31 11.22
N LEU A 418 21.04 -17.41 10.77
CA LEU A 418 19.60 -17.45 11.01
C LEU A 418 18.84 -17.95 9.76
N PRO A 419 17.71 -18.65 9.94
CA PRO A 419 16.91 -19.17 8.84
C PRO A 419 16.20 -18.04 8.08
N ALA A 420 15.72 -18.37 6.87
CA ALA A 420 14.88 -17.48 6.08
C ALA A 420 13.46 -17.37 6.66
N PHE A 421 12.90 -16.16 6.67
CA PHE A 421 11.54 -15.86 7.14
C PHE A 421 10.68 -15.22 6.04
N PRO A 422 10.28 -15.97 4.98
CA PRO A 422 9.28 -15.49 4.04
C PRO A 422 7.94 -15.22 4.74
N MET A 423 7.10 -14.34 4.17
CA MET A 423 5.80 -14.02 4.73
C MET A 423 4.87 -15.24 4.76
N GLY A 424 4.22 -15.47 5.91
CA GLY A 424 3.19 -16.49 6.07
C GLY A 424 1.79 -16.01 5.67
N ASN A 425 0.85 -16.96 5.62
CA ASN A 425 -0.56 -16.75 5.30
C ASN A 425 -1.29 -16.05 6.46
N ILE A 426 -2.25 -15.19 6.15
CA ILE A 426 -3.04 -14.42 7.14
C ILE A 426 -4.52 -14.82 7.20
N ASP A 427 -4.97 -15.66 6.27
CA ASP A 427 -6.37 -16.07 6.05
C ASP A 427 -6.71 -17.47 6.58
N GLN A 428 -5.87 -18.02 7.46
CA GLN A 428 -6.05 -19.37 8.01
C GLN A 428 -6.61 -19.40 9.44
N THR A 429 -6.91 -18.23 10.02
CA THR A 429 -7.51 -18.11 11.36
C THR A 429 -9.04 -18.28 11.33
N ARG A 430 -9.66 -18.34 12.52
CA ARG A 430 -11.09 -18.60 12.76
C ARG A 430 -12.01 -17.85 11.79
N MET A 431 -11.94 -16.51 11.75
CA MET A 431 -12.90 -15.72 10.97
C MET A 431 -12.78 -15.92 9.45
N TRP A 432 -11.60 -16.23 8.95
CA TRP A 432 -11.37 -16.41 7.52
C TRP A 432 -11.90 -17.76 7.02
N LYS A 433 -11.84 -18.81 7.85
CA LYS A 433 -12.53 -20.09 7.60
C LYS A 433 -14.05 -19.99 7.67
N VAL A 434 -14.57 -19.14 8.55
CA VAL A 434 -16.00 -18.76 8.52
C VAL A 434 -16.32 -18.01 7.22
N GLY A 435 -15.45 -17.11 6.77
CA GLY A 435 -15.59 -16.40 5.50
C GLY A 435 -15.59 -17.30 4.27
N GLU A 436 -14.78 -18.37 4.24
CA GLU A 436 -14.83 -19.42 3.21
C GLU A 436 -16.23 -20.05 3.15
N LYS A 437 -16.79 -20.42 4.31
CA LYS A 437 -18.15 -20.99 4.41
C LYS A 437 -19.22 -20.00 3.95
N VAL A 438 -19.19 -18.76 4.44
CA VAL A 438 -20.15 -17.70 4.08
C VAL A 438 -20.17 -17.48 2.57
N ARG A 439 -18.99 -17.35 1.94
CA ARG A 439 -18.88 -17.18 0.49
C ARG A 439 -19.33 -18.40 -0.31
N SER A 440 -19.14 -19.61 0.19
CA SER A 440 -19.55 -20.84 -0.52
C SER A 440 -21.07 -20.97 -0.76
N THR A 441 -21.87 -20.22 0.02
CA THR A 441 -23.33 -20.18 -0.09
C THR A 441 -23.87 -18.78 -0.38
N ARG A 442 -23.01 -17.81 -0.71
CA ARG A 442 -23.41 -16.41 -0.95
C ARG A 442 -24.02 -16.27 -2.35
N PRO A 443 -25.19 -15.62 -2.51
CA PRO A 443 -25.73 -15.30 -3.84
C PRO A 443 -24.82 -14.38 -4.64
N ASP A 444 -24.85 -14.50 -5.97
CA ASP A 444 -24.18 -13.55 -6.86
C ASP A 444 -24.77 -12.14 -6.69
N GLY A 445 -23.88 -11.15 -6.54
CA GLY A 445 -24.27 -9.75 -6.35
C GLY A 445 -24.72 -9.37 -4.94
N ASP A 446 -24.61 -10.25 -3.95
CA ASP A 446 -24.82 -9.93 -2.53
C ASP A 446 -23.84 -8.82 -2.07
N LEU A 447 -24.37 -7.85 -1.33
CA LEU A 447 -23.66 -6.67 -0.80
C LEU A 447 -23.46 -6.73 0.72
N GLY A 448 -23.92 -7.79 1.39
CA GLY A 448 -23.88 -7.90 2.84
C GLY A 448 -24.80 -6.92 3.59
N PRO A 449 -24.92 -7.08 4.91
CA PRO A 449 -25.72 -6.21 5.77
C PRO A 449 -25.02 -4.89 6.08
N LEU A 450 -25.78 -3.80 6.17
CA LEU A 450 -25.28 -2.52 6.69
C LEU A 450 -25.39 -2.51 8.22
N HIS A 451 -24.35 -2.97 8.91
CA HIS A 451 -24.30 -2.97 10.37
C HIS A 451 -23.88 -1.58 10.91
N PRO A 452 -24.72 -0.86 11.69
CA PRO A 452 -24.48 0.55 12.01
C PRO A 452 -23.20 0.80 12.82
N PHE A 453 -22.91 -0.07 13.79
CA PHE A 453 -21.70 0.02 14.61
C PHE A 453 -20.43 -0.18 13.76
N THR A 454 -20.45 -1.15 12.83
CA THR A 454 -19.35 -1.41 11.90
C THR A 454 -19.08 -0.21 11.01
N ALA A 455 -20.15 0.39 10.46
CA ALA A 455 -20.05 1.60 9.65
C ALA A 455 -19.43 2.76 10.45
N GLY A 456 -19.80 2.94 11.73
CA GLY A 456 -19.23 3.96 12.61
C GLY A 456 -17.73 3.77 12.86
N VAL A 457 -17.26 2.55 13.12
CA VAL A 457 -15.82 2.26 13.29
C VAL A 457 -15.05 2.50 11.98
N TYR A 458 -15.54 1.99 10.85
CA TYR A 458 -14.86 2.10 9.56
C TYR A 458 -14.77 3.56 9.07
N ILE A 459 -15.86 4.33 9.20
CA ILE A 459 -15.88 5.73 8.78
C ILE A 459 -15.10 6.62 9.77
N ALA A 460 -15.01 6.27 11.06
CA ALA A 460 -14.09 6.94 11.98
C ALA A 460 -12.62 6.73 11.62
N LEU A 461 -12.24 5.51 11.23
CA LEU A 461 -10.90 5.23 10.70
C LEU A 461 -10.62 6.03 9.42
N MET A 462 -11.58 6.07 8.47
CA MET A 462 -11.45 6.82 7.22
C MET A 462 -11.23 8.31 7.46
N MET A 463 -12.05 8.91 8.32
CA MET A 463 -11.95 10.33 8.68
C MET A 463 -10.69 10.65 9.49
N ALA A 464 -10.23 9.74 10.35
CA ALA A 464 -8.97 9.90 11.07
C ALA A 464 -7.77 9.90 10.11
N GLN A 465 -7.79 9.03 9.08
CA GLN A 465 -6.74 9.00 8.06
C GLN A 465 -6.71 10.29 7.22
N ILE A 466 -7.89 10.74 6.79
CA ILE A 466 -8.08 12.02 6.07
C ILE A 466 -7.50 13.19 6.88
N GLU A 467 -7.81 13.27 8.18
CA GLU A 467 -7.32 14.36 9.03
C GLU A 467 -5.81 14.31 9.25
N ILE A 468 -5.19 13.12 9.41
CA ILE A 468 -3.73 13.00 9.51
C ILE A 468 -3.06 13.53 8.23
N LEU A 469 -3.45 13.05 7.05
CA LEU A 469 -2.86 13.50 5.78
C LEU A 469 -3.11 14.99 5.53
N ARG A 470 -4.30 15.50 5.88
CA ARG A 470 -4.63 16.94 5.82
C ARG A 470 -3.70 17.78 6.71
N LYS A 471 -3.44 17.38 7.96
CA LYS A 471 -2.51 18.09 8.85
C LYS A 471 -1.05 18.00 8.40
N LYS A 472 -0.71 16.93 7.67
CA LYS A 472 0.61 16.71 7.08
C LYS A 472 0.84 17.37 5.72
N GLY A 473 -0.15 18.10 5.20
CA GLY A 473 0.01 18.90 3.98
C GLY A 473 0.00 18.07 2.70
N HIS A 474 -0.83 17.02 2.63
CA HIS A 474 -1.15 16.34 1.37
C HIS A 474 -2.29 17.08 0.64
N SER A 475 -2.35 16.96 -0.69
CA SER A 475 -3.44 17.52 -1.50
C SER A 475 -4.75 16.74 -1.29
N TYR A 476 -5.90 17.34 -1.61
CA TYR A 476 -7.17 16.62 -1.50
C TYR A 476 -7.27 15.48 -2.51
N SER A 477 -6.72 15.62 -3.72
CA SER A 477 -6.68 14.50 -4.68
C SER A 477 -5.89 13.30 -4.14
N GLU A 478 -4.75 13.53 -3.49
CA GLU A 478 -3.97 12.47 -2.87
C GLU A 478 -4.71 11.87 -1.67
N ILE A 479 -5.19 12.69 -0.73
CA ILE A 479 -5.95 12.27 0.44
C ILE A 479 -7.14 11.37 0.06
N ILE A 480 -7.94 11.80 -0.92
CA ILE A 480 -9.17 11.12 -1.33
C ILE A 480 -8.87 9.81 -2.06
N ASN A 481 -7.82 9.74 -2.89
CA ASN A 481 -7.44 8.48 -3.52
C ASN A 481 -6.90 7.47 -2.48
N GLU A 482 -5.97 7.92 -1.61
CA GLU A 482 -5.26 7.10 -0.61
C GLU A 482 -6.14 6.67 0.58
N SER A 483 -7.26 7.36 0.84
CA SER A 483 -8.11 7.11 2.01
C SER A 483 -9.54 6.67 1.67
N VAL A 484 -9.99 6.88 0.42
CA VAL A 484 -11.39 6.62 0.03
C VAL A 484 -11.44 5.79 -1.26
N ILE A 485 -11.04 6.37 -2.40
CA ILE A 485 -11.29 5.77 -3.73
C ILE A 485 -10.55 4.44 -3.89
N GLU A 486 -9.25 4.36 -3.59
CA GLU A 486 -8.52 3.11 -3.75
C GLU A 486 -9.09 1.98 -2.88
N SER A 487 -9.48 2.30 -1.63
CA SER A 487 -10.12 1.34 -0.74
C SER A 487 -11.40 0.78 -1.34
N VAL A 488 -12.35 1.64 -1.74
CA VAL A 488 -13.70 1.19 -2.12
C VAL A 488 -13.83 0.73 -3.58
N ASP A 489 -13.04 1.31 -4.50
CA ASP A 489 -13.15 1.06 -5.94
C ASP A 489 -12.05 0.10 -6.48
N SER A 490 -10.97 -0.16 -5.73
CA SER A 490 -9.90 -1.09 -6.11
C SER A 490 -9.70 -2.25 -5.13
N LEU A 491 -9.50 -1.99 -3.83
CA LEU A 491 -9.00 -3.01 -2.89
C LEU A 491 -10.10 -3.86 -2.25
N ASN A 492 -11.10 -3.24 -1.63
CA ASN A 492 -12.20 -3.93 -0.94
C ASN A 492 -12.94 -4.96 -1.82
N PRO A 493 -13.15 -4.76 -3.13
CA PRO A 493 -13.68 -5.80 -4.02
C PRO A 493 -12.93 -7.13 -3.98
N PHE A 494 -11.59 -7.14 -3.81
CA PHE A 494 -10.82 -8.38 -3.67
C PHE A 494 -11.08 -9.06 -2.32
N MET A 495 -11.20 -8.29 -1.23
CA MET A 495 -11.57 -8.85 0.08
C MET A 495 -13.00 -9.41 0.05
N HIS A 496 -13.95 -8.73 -0.61
CA HIS A 496 -15.32 -9.24 -0.81
C HIS A 496 -15.32 -10.56 -1.58
N THR A 497 -14.48 -10.68 -2.61
CA THR A 497 -14.44 -11.85 -3.47
C THR A 497 -13.80 -13.07 -2.81
N ARG A 498 -12.67 -12.93 -2.09
CA ARG A 498 -11.93 -14.09 -1.54
C ARG A 498 -11.28 -13.89 -0.16
N GLY A 499 -11.64 -12.85 0.58
CA GLY A 499 -11.12 -12.58 1.94
C GLY A 499 -9.79 -11.83 1.95
N VAL A 500 -9.28 -11.52 3.15
CA VAL A 500 -8.19 -10.53 3.34
C VAL A 500 -6.91 -10.86 2.57
N ALA A 501 -6.46 -12.13 2.52
CA ALA A 501 -5.25 -12.49 1.80
C ALA A 501 -5.35 -12.22 0.29
N PHE A 502 -6.54 -12.35 -0.31
CA PHE A 502 -6.72 -12.07 -1.74
C PHE A 502 -6.62 -10.58 -2.07
N MET A 503 -6.90 -9.70 -1.10
CA MET A 503 -6.64 -8.27 -1.22
C MET A 503 -5.16 -7.95 -0.91
N VAL A 504 -4.70 -8.31 0.29
CA VAL A 504 -3.37 -7.95 0.80
C VAL A 504 -2.25 -8.54 -0.05
N ASP A 505 -2.31 -9.85 -0.34
CA ASP A 505 -1.19 -10.52 -0.99
C ASP A 505 -1.10 -10.26 -2.50
N ASN A 506 -2.13 -9.68 -3.14
CA ASN A 506 -2.05 -9.14 -4.50
C ASN A 506 -1.28 -7.80 -4.61
N CYS A 507 -1.13 -7.07 -3.51
CA CYS A 507 -0.44 -5.78 -3.47
C CYS A 507 1.11 -5.90 -3.53
N SER A 508 1.82 -4.81 -3.26
CA SER A 508 3.31 -4.76 -3.26
C SER A 508 3.92 -5.62 -2.14
N THR A 509 5.24 -5.79 -2.10
CA THR A 509 5.88 -6.46 -0.96
C THR A 509 5.84 -5.57 0.29
N THR A 510 5.94 -4.26 0.09
CA THR A 510 5.88 -3.22 1.12
C THR A 510 4.49 -3.21 1.78
N ALA A 511 3.42 -3.26 0.98
CA ALA A 511 2.02 -3.42 1.39
C ALA A 511 1.80 -4.63 2.27
N ARG A 512 2.29 -5.79 1.80
CA ARG A 512 2.11 -7.08 2.47
C ARG A 512 2.81 -7.13 3.82
N LEU A 513 3.97 -6.48 3.94
CA LEU A 513 4.71 -6.31 5.20
C LEU A 513 4.04 -5.28 6.10
N GLY A 514 3.61 -4.14 5.55
CA GLY A 514 2.93 -3.06 6.26
C GLY A 514 1.63 -3.53 6.91
N SER A 515 0.74 -4.12 6.13
CA SER A 515 -0.50 -4.74 6.63
C SER A 515 -0.22 -5.73 7.77
N ARG A 516 0.76 -6.63 7.61
CA ARG A 516 1.16 -7.60 8.65
C ARG A 516 1.79 -6.98 9.91
N LYS A 517 2.51 -5.85 9.80
CA LYS A 517 3.06 -5.12 10.97
C LYS A 517 1.97 -4.34 11.70
N TRP A 518 1.05 -3.69 10.98
CA TRP A 518 0.18 -2.65 11.53
C TRP A 518 -1.25 -3.10 11.81
N ALA A 519 -1.80 -4.11 11.13
CA ALA A 519 -3.14 -4.64 11.44
C ALA A 519 -3.32 -5.05 12.92
N PRO A 520 -2.36 -5.72 13.59
CA PRO A 520 -2.48 -6.04 15.01
C PRO A 520 -2.55 -4.79 15.91
N ARG A 521 -1.97 -3.65 15.49
CA ARG A 521 -2.00 -2.40 16.25
C ARG A 521 -3.41 -1.81 16.29
N PHE A 522 -4.11 -1.81 15.16
CA PHE A 522 -5.49 -1.34 15.06
C PHE A 522 -6.48 -2.25 15.80
N ASP A 523 -6.27 -3.57 15.74
CA ASP A 523 -7.06 -4.54 16.52
C ASP A 523 -6.93 -4.26 18.03
N TYR A 524 -5.68 -4.14 18.51
CA TYR A 524 -5.39 -3.90 19.93
C TYR A 524 -5.91 -2.55 20.40
N ILE A 525 -5.71 -1.46 19.65
CA ILE A 525 -6.14 -0.11 20.10
C ILE A 525 -7.66 0.01 20.18
N LEU A 526 -8.40 -0.59 19.24
CA LEU A 526 -9.86 -0.63 19.30
C LEU A 526 -10.35 -1.46 20.49
N THR A 527 -9.75 -2.65 20.69
CA THR A 527 -10.12 -3.53 21.79
C THR A 527 -9.81 -2.91 23.16
N GLN A 528 -8.67 -2.24 23.31
CA GLN A 528 -8.22 -1.65 24.58
C GLN A 528 -8.86 -0.31 24.91
N GLN A 529 -9.21 0.51 23.91
CA GLN A 529 -9.70 1.87 24.13
C GLN A 529 -11.13 2.07 23.60
N ALA A 530 -11.37 1.85 22.30
CA ALA A 530 -12.66 2.19 21.68
C ALA A 530 -13.80 1.34 22.23
N PHE A 531 -13.63 0.02 22.27
CA PHE A 531 -14.65 -0.90 22.79
C PHE A 531 -14.87 -0.70 24.29
N VAL A 532 -13.80 -0.51 25.07
CA VAL A 532 -13.88 -0.15 26.50
C VAL A 532 -14.60 1.20 26.73
N THR A 533 -14.50 2.14 25.80
CA THR A 533 -15.22 3.44 25.86
C THR A 533 -16.71 3.26 25.61
N VAL A 534 -17.08 2.40 24.66
CA VAL A 534 -18.48 2.00 24.39
C VAL A 534 -19.07 1.22 25.57
N ASP A 535 -18.34 0.23 26.11
CA ASP A 535 -18.80 -0.63 27.20
C ASP A 535 -18.95 0.09 28.55
N LYS A 536 -18.42 1.32 28.65
CA LYS A 536 -18.63 2.25 29.77
C LYS A 536 -19.81 3.20 29.58
N ASP A 537 -20.55 3.07 28.47
CA ASP A 537 -21.59 4.03 28.04
C ASP A 537 -21.09 5.49 28.04
N SER A 538 -19.85 5.70 27.59
CA SER A 538 -19.22 7.02 27.62
C SER A 538 -20.00 8.03 26.74
N PRO A 539 -20.14 9.30 27.16
CA PRO A 539 -20.88 10.29 26.38
C PRO A 539 -20.35 10.47 24.96
N ILE A 540 -21.26 10.52 23.99
CA ILE A 540 -20.94 10.79 22.58
C ILE A 540 -20.36 12.21 22.46
N ASN A 541 -19.14 12.31 21.94
CA ASN A 541 -18.47 13.58 21.64
C ASN A 541 -19.20 14.30 20.50
N GLN A 542 -20.00 15.31 20.84
CA GLN A 542 -20.82 16.04 19.86
C GLN A 542 -19.96 16.83 18.87
N ASP A 543 -18.78 17.31 19.26
CA ASP A 543 -17.88 18.05 18.38
C ASP A 543 -17.33 17.12 17.28
N LEU A 544 -16.97 15.87 17.62
CA LEU A 544 -16.57 14.88 16.61
C LEU A 544 -17.69 14.59 15.61
N ILE A 545 -18.92 14.40 16.08
CA ILE A 545 -20.06 14.14 15.19
C ILE A 545 -20.38 15.38 14.33
N SER A 546 -20.37 16.58 14.91
CA SER A 546 -20.61 17.83 14.17
C SER A 546 -19.53 18.09 13.12
N ASN A 547 -18.25 17.88 13.47
CA ASN A 547 -17.13 17.99 12.54
C ASN A 547 -17.23 16.94 11.43
N PHE A 548 -17.61 15.70 11.74
CA PHE A 548 -17.88 14.69 10.71
C PHE A 548 -18.98 15.13 9.73
N MET A 549 -20.13 15.62 10.22
CA MET A 549 -21.23 16.04 9.35
C MET A 549 -20.91 17.26 8.48
N SER A 550 -19.97 18.12 8.93
CA SER A 550 -19.60 19.37 8.26
C SER A 550 -18.23 19.34 7.59
N ASP A 551 -17.53 18.19 7.56
CA ASP A 551 -16.18 18.13 7.00
C ASP A 551 -16.20 18.43 5.49
N PRO A 552 -15.40 19.40 5.02
CA PRO A 552 -15.39 19.77 3.60
C PRO A 552 -14.89 18.65 2.67
N VAL A 553 -14.29 17.57 3.21
CA VAL A 553 -13.89 16.41 2.40
C VAL A 553 -15.07 15.76 1.70
N HIS A 554 -16.30 15.82 2.23
CA HIS A 554 -17.46 15.17 1.59
C HIS A 554 -17.77 15.78 0.21
N GLY A 555 -17.81 17.12 0.12
CA GLY A 555 -17.97 17.81 -1.16
C GLY A 555 -16.76 17.66 -2.09
N ALA A 556 -15.54 17.51 -1.55
CA ALA A 556 -14.37 17.19 -2.35
C ALA A 556 -14.43 15.76 -2.93
N ILE A 557 -14.95 14.79 -2.17
CA ILE A 557 -15.21 13.41 -2.63
C ILE A 557 -16.27 13.42 -3.75
N GLU A 558 -17.31 14.25 -3.65
CA GLU A 558 -18.30 14.42 -4.72
C GLU A 558 -17.67 14.94 -6.03
N VAL A 559 -16.77 15.93 -5.96
CA VAL A 559 -16.04 16.41 -7.15
C VAL A 559 -15.11 15.33 -7.71
N CYS A 560 -14.34 14.63 -6.87
CA CYS A 560 -13.52 13.49 -7.32
C CYS A 560 -14.36 12.33 -7.86
N ALA A 561 -15.60 12.15 -7.38
CA ALA A 561 -16.50 11.10 -7.81
C ALA A 561 -16.91 11.24 -9.28
N GLU A 562 -17.04 12.47 -9.79
CA GLU A 562 -17.32 12.80 -11.20
C GLU A 562 -16.13 12.51 -12.15
N LEU A 563 -14.93 12.25 -11.62
CA LEU A 563 -13.72 11.97 -12.40
C LEU A 563 -13.49 10.47 -12.63
N ARG A 564 -14.24 9.60 -11.95
CA ARG A 564 -14.02 8.15 -11.94
C ARG A 564 -14.53 7.43 -13.19
N PRO A 565 -14.06 6.19 -13.43
CA PRO A 565 -14.70 5.27 -14.35
C PRO A 565 -16.21 5.16 -14.11
N THR A 566 -16.97 5.09 -15.19
CA THR A 566 -18.39 4.71 -15.12
C THR A 566 -18.60 3.19 -14.93
N VAL A 567 -17.51 2.42 -14.90
CA VAL A 567 -17.50 0.96 -14.81
C VAL A 567 -16.86 0.51 -13.50
N ASP A 568 -17.62 -0.23 -12.69
CA ASP A 568 -17.12 -0.87 -11.47
C ASP A 568 -16.19 -2.05 -11.80
N ILE A 569 -15.17 -2.27 -10.96
CA ILE A 569 -14.27 -3.41 -11.14
C ILE A 569 -14.99 -4.74 -10.95
N SER A 570 -14.84 -5.64 -11.92
CA SER A 570 -15.38 -6.99 -11.85
C SER A 570 -14.29 -7.96 -11.40
N VAL A 571 -14.36 -8.47 -10.17
CA VAL A 571 -13.38 -9.42 -9.59
C VAL A 571 -14.08 -10.72 -9.22
N THR A 572 -13.74 -11.82 -9.90
CA THR A 572 -14.28 -13.17 -9.62
C THR A 572 -13.28 -14.03 -8.84
N ALA A 573 -13.76 -15.10 -8.20
CA ALA A 573 -12.90 -16.00 -7.41
C ALA A 573 -11.78 -16.64 -8.25
N ASN A 574 -12.09 -16.96 -9.51
CA ASN A 574 -11.21 -17.58 -10.49
C ASN A 574 -10.50 -16.53 -11.38
N ALA A 575 -10.25 -15.32 -10.87
CA ALA A 575 -9.55 -14.28 -11.61
C ALA A 575 -8.17 -14.78 -12.09
N ASP A 576 -7.89 -14.61 -13.37
CA ASP A 576 -6.64 -14.96 -14.07
C ASP A 576 -5.63 -13.80 -14.07
N PHE A 577 -6.13 -12.57 -13.98
CA PHE A 577 -5.34 -11.32 -13.94
C PHE A 577 -4.65 -11.02 -12.60
N VAL A 578 -4.85 -11.87 -11.58
CA VAL A 578 -4.16 -11.77 -10.28
C VAL A 578 -2.76 -12.37 -10.31
N ARG A 579 -2.01 -12.17 -9.22
CA ARG A 579 -0.70 -12.82 -9.02
C ARG A 579 -0.78 -14.33 -9.25
N PRO A 580 0.19 -14.94 -9.96
CA PRO A 580 0.16 -16.38 -10.28
C PRO A 580 -0.07 -17.28 -9.09
N GLU A 581 0.58 -16.99 -7.95
CA GLU A 581 0.50 -17.76 -6.72
C GLU A 581 -0.87 -17.66 -5.99
N LEU A 582 -1.75 -16.75 -6.42
CA LEU A 582 -3.10 -16.57 -5.87
C LEU A 582 -4.21 -17.04 -6.81
N ARG A 583 -3.89 -17.42 -8.05
CA ARG A 583 -4.85 -18.01 -8.99
C ARG A 583 -5.31 -19.37 -8.46
N GLN A 584 -6.61 -19.61 -8.47
CA GLN A 584 -7.16 -20.95 -8.24
C GLN A 584 -7.39 -21.60 -9.60
N SER A 585 -6.95 -22.86 -9.75
CA SER A 585 -7.29 -23.68 -10.91
C SER A 585 -8.80 -23.95 -10.90
N SER A 586 -9.45 -23.61 -12.01
CA SER A 586 -10.86 -23.89 -12.30
C SER A 586 -11.19 -25.37 -12.34
#